data_AF-A0A8K0GGR3-F1
#
_entry.id   AF-A0A8K0GGR3-F1
#
_cell.length_a   1.000
_cell.length_b   1.000
_cell.length_c   1.000
_cell.angle_alpha   90.00
_cell.angle_beta   90.00
_cell.angle_gamma   90.00
#
_symmetry.space_group_name_H-M   'P 1'
#
loop_
_entity.id
_entity.type
_entity.pdbx_description
1 polymer ?
#
loop_
_entity_poly.entity_id
_entity_poly.type
_entity_poly.pdbx_seq_one_letter_code
_entity_poly.pdbx_strand_id
1 'polypeptide(L)'
;MAKNRNFSKAVRKTFDDFSENSSLHGFHYLTPRCDRTLLERCIWWIVQLLAIFCVIRLVLFSWNEFMANPTVITLENSNYPIRYVDFPGISICNLNKISRKRAFKYAQYLAAKGNYSLERMIDLVNHFGKMYDFGAVQSDEILVDYQTILESFDKHNGNESFNPYATLKKLAPPCTELISDCFWGGTKYDCQDLFVYEATMEGFCCVFNYVPALDIAQKVSKIM
;
A
#
# COMPACT_ATOMS: atom_id res chain seq x y z
N MET A 1 40.26 56.34 -8.30
CA MET A 1 40.19 55.78 -9.67
C MET A 1 41.39 54.88 -10.07
N ALA A 2 42.56 54.96 -9.42
CA ALA A 2 43.73 54.12 -9.77
C ALA A 2 43.62 52.63 -9.37
N LYS A 3 42.95 52.30 -8.25
CA LYS A 3 42.80 50.91 -7.75
C LYS A 3 42.08 49.99 -8.74
N ASN A 4 41.08 50.52 -9.44
CA ASN A 4 40.27 49.76 -10.41
C ASN A 4 41.05 49.43 -11.71
N ARG A 5 41.99 50.30 -12.09
CA ARG A 5 42.84 50.14 -13.29
C ARG A 5 43.91 49.07 -13.09
N ASN A 6 44.39 48.89 -11.85
CA ASN A 6 45.34 47.83 -11.51
C ASN A 6 44.64 46.47 -11.42
N PHE A 7 43.41 46.43 -10.89
CA PHE A 7 42.62 45.21 -10.81
C PHE A 7 42.23 44.68 -12.20
N SER A 8 41.73 45.53 -13.10
CA SER A 8 41.38 45.12 -14.47
C SER A 8 42.58 44.59 -15.26
N LYS A 9 43.77 45.18 -15.08
CA LYS A 9 45.02 44.67 -15.66
C LYS A 9 45.41 43.31 -15.09
N ALA A 10 45.26 43.13 -13.78
CA ALA A 10 45.53 41.85 -13.13
C ALA A 10 44.57 40.76 -13.67
N VAL A 11 43.27 41.03 -13.72
CA VAL A 11 42.26 40.10 -14.27
C VAL A 11 42.55 39.73 -15.71
N ARG A 12 42.91 40.71 -16.55
CA ARG A 12 43.24 40.46 -17.96
C ARG A 12 44.48 39.58 -18.10
N LYS A 13 45.53 39.88 -17.33
CA LYS A 13 46.75 39.07 -17.31
C LYS A 13 46.45 37.63 -16.87
N THR A 14 45.69 37.45 -15.79
CA THR A 14 45.28 36.12 -15.32
C THR A 14 44.42 35.39 -16.35
N PHE A 15 43.52 36.07 -17.05
CA PHE A 15 42.69 35.47 -18.10
C PHE A 15 43.52 35.03 -19.30
N ASP A 16 44.48 35.85 -19.73
CA ASP A 16 45.40 35.52 -20.82
C ASP A 16 46.26 34.30 -20.42
N ASP A 17 46.88 34.32 -19.24
CA ASP A 17 47.67 33.21 -18.70
C ASP A 17 46.84 31.91 -18.56
N PHE A 18 45.59 32.01 -18.10
CA PHE A 18 44.67 30.87 -17.98
C PHE A 18 44.28 30.32 -19.36
N SER A 19 43.90 31.19 -20.29
CA SER A 19 43.42 30.77 -21.61
C SER A 19 44.53 30.13 -22.45
N GLU A 20 45.80 30.47 -22.21
CA GLU A 20 46.93 29.82 -22.87
C GLU A 20 47.34 28.48 -22.26
N ASN A 21 47.16 28.31 -20.95
CA ASN A 21 47.60 27.11 -20.23
C ASN A 21 46.46 26.12 -19.91
N SER A 22 45.21 26.49 -20.20
CA SER A 22 44.05 25.65 -19.95
C SER A 22 43.86 24.59 -21.03
N SER A 23 43.34 23.42 -20.63
CA SER A 23 42.90 22.37 -21.55
C SER A 23 41.52 22.64 -22.16
N LEU A 24 40.88 23.78 -21.83
CA LEU A 24 39.60 24.17 -22.41
C LEU A 24 39.80 24.47 -23.90
N HIS A 25 39.24 23.58 -24.73
CA HIS A 25 39.28 23.72 -26.17
C HIS A 25 38.71 25.07 -26.60
N GLY A 26 39.36 25.73 -27.55
CA GLY A 26 38.94 27.04 -28.07
C GLY A 26 39.41 28.26 -27.26
N PHE A 27 39.73 28.11 -25.97
CA PHE A 27 40.15 29.26 -25.12
C PHE A 27 41.50 29.84 -25.54
N HIS A 28 42.41 28.97 -25.99
CA HIS A 28 43.70 29.39 -26.49
C HIS A 28 43.60 30.34 -27.71
N TYR A 29 42.48 30.33 -28.43
CA TYR A 29 42.24 31.21 -29.59
C TYR A 29 41.66 32.59 -29.22
N LEU A 30 41.28 32.80 -27.96
CA LEU A 30 40.67 34.05 -27.49
C LEU A 30 41.72 35.13 -27.13
N THR A 31 42.94 34.69 -26.81
CA THR A 31 44.03 35.57 -26.38
C THR A 31 44.68 36.30 -27.56
N PRO A 32 45.07 37.57 -27.38
CA PRO A 32 45.73 38.34 -28.42
C PRO A 32 47.17 37.84 -28.64
N ARG A 33 47.43 37.23 -29.80
CA ARG A 33 48.78 36.91 -30.28
C ARG A 33 49.10 37.69 -31.56
N CYS A 34 50.38 37.94 -31.81
CA CYS A 34 50.86 38.78 -32.91
C CYS A 34 50.50 38.25 -34.31
N ASP A 35 50.15 36.97 -34.42
CA ASP A 35 49.82 36.24 -35.65
C ASP A 35 48.32 36.20 -35.98
N ARG A 36 47.43 36.68 -35.08
CA ARG A 36 45.97 36.50 -35.25
C ARG A 36 45.23 37.79 -35.54
N THR A 37 44.33 37.70 -36.52
CA THR A 37 43.44 38.81 -36.88
C THR A 37 42.33 39.00 -35.85
N LEU A 38 41.80 40.23 -35.75
CA LEU A 38 40.66 40.52 -34.87
C LEU A 38 39.41 39.71 -35.26
N LEU A 39 39.23 39.42 -36.55
CA LEU A 39 38.07 38.67 -37.06
C LEU A 39 38.09 37.21 -36.60
N GLU A 40 39.25 36.55 -36.67
CA GLU A 40 39.42 35.18 -36.17
C GLU A 40 39.09 35.09 -34.67
N ARG A 41 39.56 36.06 -33.88
CA ARG A 41 39.26 36.12 -32.44
C ARG A 41 37.77 36.32 -32.18
N CYS A 42 37.09 37.17 -32.94
CA CYS A 42 35.65 37.36 -32.83
C CYS A 42 34.88 36.08 -33.15
N ILE A 43 35.27 35.33 -34.18
CA ILE A 43 34.67 34.04 -34.52
C ILE A 43 34.84 33.06 -33.36
N TRP A 44 36.04 32.93 -32.80
CA TRP A 44 36.28 32.06 -31.66
C TRP A 44 35.47 32.49 -30.42
N TRP A 45 35.33 33.78 -30.15
CA TRP A 45 34.44 34.26 -29.08
C TRP A 45 32.98 33.83 -29.31
N ILE A 46 32.47 33.95 -30.53
CA ILE A 46 31.11 33.55 -30.87
C ILE A 46 30.93 32.03 -30.69
N VAL A 47 31.86 31.24 -31.23
CA VAL A 47 31.84 29.77 -31.11
C VAL A 47 31.83 29.34 -29.64
N GLN A 48 32.66 29.96 -28.81
CA GLN A 48 32.74 29.63 -27.38
C GLN A 48 31.49 30.01 -26.60
N LEU A 49 30.88 31.17 -26.89
CA LEU A 49 29.63 31.57 -26.27
C LEU A 49 28.47 30.65 -26.67
N LEU A 50 28.39 30.26 -27.94
CA LEU A 50 27.40 29.30 -28.41
C LEU A 50 27.59 27.92 -27.77
N ALA A 51 28.83 27.45 -27.67
CA ALA A 51 29.14 26.18 -27.01
C ALA A 51 28.70 26.18 -25.54
N ILE A 52 29.01 27.24 -24.78
CA ILE A 52 28.58 27.38 -23.38
C ILE A 52 27.05 27.41 -23.28
N PHE A 53 26.37 28.15 -24.16
CA PHE A 53 24.91 28.19 -24.18
C PHE A 53 24.30 26.80 -24.43
N CYS A 54 24.81 26.06 -25.44
CA CYS A 54 24.35 24.71 -25.73
C CYS A 54 24.58 23.76 -24.55
N VAL A 55 25.74 23.82 -23.89
CA VAL A 55 26.04 23.00 -22.71
C VAL A 55 25.06 23.30 -21.57
N ILE A 56 24.82 24.58 -21.26
CA ILE A 56 23.85 24.96 -20.22
C ILE A 56 22.45 24.43 -20.54
N ARG A 57 22.00 24.57 -21.80
CA ARG A 57 20.69 24.06 -22.23
C ARG A 57 20.59 22.54 -22.13
N LEU A 58 21.63 21.82 -22.54
CA LEU A 58 21.68 20.35 -22.46
C LEU A 58 21.62 19.88 -21.00
N VAL A 59 22.42 20.49 -20.13
CA VAL A 59 22.44 20.16 -18.69
C VAL A 59 21.08 20.42 -18.06
N LEU A 60 20.46 21.57 -18.32
CA LEU A 60 19.12 21.88 -17.80
C LEU A 60 18.05 20.91 -18.34
N PHE A 61 18.11 20.55 -19.62
CA PHE A 61 17.18 19.58 -20.21
C PHE A 61 17.33 18.21 -19.57
N SER A 62 18.56 17.69 -19.48
CA SER A 62 18.85 16.40 -18.85
C SER A 62 18.49 16.39 -17.37
N TRP A 63 18.72 17.49 -16.65
CA TRP A 63 18.36 17.63 -15.25
C TRP A 63 16.85 17.60 -15.05
N ASN A 64 16.11 18.36 -15.85
CA ASN A 64 14.65 18.38 -15.76
C ASN A 64 14.04 17.03 -16.08
N GLU A 65 14.55 16.33 -17.11
CA GLU A 65 14.08 14.99 -17.46
C GLU A 65 14.35 13.99 -16.33
N PHE A 66 15.54 14.02 -15.74
CA PHE A 66 15.89 13.17 -14.60
C PHE A 66 15.03 13.46 -13.37
N MET A 67 14.77 14.74 -13.07
CA MET A 67 13.94 15.13 -11.92
C MET A 67 12.45 14.83 -12.15
N ALA A 68 11.98 14.89 -13.40
CA ALA A 68 10.61 14.55 -13.76
C ALA A 68 10.38 13.03 -13.73
N ASN A 69 11.36 12.24 -14.18
CA ASN A 69 11.27 10.80 -14.33
C ASN A 69 12.43 10.08 -13.60
N PRO A 70 12.49 10.11 -12.25
CA PRO A 70 13.64 9.61 -11.49
C PRO A 70 13.77 8.08 -11.46
N THR A 71 12.74 7.35 -11.86
CA THR A 71 12.69 5.88 -11.77
C THR A 71 12.33 5.26 -13.09
N VAL A 72 13.14 4.31 -13.54
CA VAL A 72 12.84 3.44 -14.70
C VAL A 72 12.48 2.05 -14.19
N ILE A 73 11.31 1.56 -14.57
CA ILE A 73 10.85 0.21 -14.23
C ILE A 73 11.10 -0.70 -15.43
N THR A 74 11.80 -1.81 -15.23
CA THR A 74 12.05 -2.82 -16.26
C THR A 74 11.66 -4.20 -15.74
N LEU A 75 11.29 -5.10 -16.65
CA LEU A 75 10.99 -6.49 -16.30
C LEU A 75 12.30 -7.27 -16.23
N GLU A 76 12.58 -7.89 -15.08
CA GLU A 76 13.77 -8.71 -14.88
C GLU A 76 13.69 -10.03 -15.67
N ASN A 77 12.53 -10.70 -15.63
CA ASN A 77 12.33 -11.95 -16.36
C ASN A 77 10.86 -12.11 -16.80
N SER A 78 10.61 -12.15 -18.10
CA SER A 78 9.28 -12.42 -18.67
C SER A 78 8.90 -13.91 -18.62
N ASN A 79 9.86 -14.82 -18.41
CA ASN A 79 9.68 -16.27 -18.44
C ASN A 79 10.02 -16.92 -17.09
N TYR A 80 9.66 -16.28 -15.97
CA TYR A 80 9.85 -16.87 -14.65
C TYR A 80 8.94 -18.11 -14.48
N PRO A 81 9.48 -19.31 -14.16
CA PRO A 81 8.66 -20.51 -14.06
C PRO A 81 7.67 -20.44 -12.89
N ILE A 82 6.40 -20.75 -13.15
CA ILE A 82 5.30 -20.70 -12.17
C ILE A 82 5.57 -21.57 -10.93
N ARG A 83 6.31 -22.68 -11.08
CA ARG A 83 6.68 -23.58 -9.97
C ARG A 83 7.52 -22.92 -8.87
N TYR A 84 8.14 -21.78 -9.14
CA TYR A 84 8.96 -21.04 -8.18
C TYR A 84 8.26 -19.77 -7.67
N VAL A 85 6.98 -19.59 -8.00
CA VAL A 85 6.16 -18.50 -7.48
C VAL A 85 5.42 -19.03 -6.26
N ASP A 86 5.55 -18.35 -5.13
CA ASP A 86 4.79 -18.69 -3.94
C ASP A 86 3.30 -18.55 -4.22
N PHE A 87 2.54 -19.57 -3.80
CA PHE A 87 1.11 -19.56 -4.01
C PHE A 87 0.46 -18.45 -3.18
N PRO A 88 -0.51 -17.69 -3.71
CA PRO A 88 -1.08 -16.56 -2.97
C PRO A 88 -1.91 -17.01 -1.76
N GLY A 89 -2.13 -16.09 -0.84
CA GLY A 89 -3.18 -16.25 0.16
C GLY A 89 -4.57 -16.22 -0.48
N ILE A 90 -5.46 -17.13 -0.08
CA ILE A 90 -6.84 -17.22 -0.56
C ILE A 90 -7.78 -17.03 0.63
N SER A 91 -8.78 -16.16 0.47
CA SER A 91 -9.86 -15.99 1.46
C SER A 91 -11.21 -16.25 0.80
N ILE A 92 -11.94 -17.25 1.30
CA ILE A 92 -13.28 -17.61 0.84
C ILE A 92 -14.29 -17.12 1.88
N CYS A 93 -15.15 -16.19 1.48
CA CYS A 93 -16.15 -15.54 2.33
C CYS A 93 -17.55 -15.79 1.78
N ASN A 94 -18.53 -15.96 2.67
CA ASN A 94 -19.94 -15.93 2.26
C ASN A 94 -20.40 -14.48 2.10
N LEU A 95 -21.18 -14.18 1.06
CA LEU A 95 -21.85 -12.89 0.91
C LEU A 95 -22.80 -12.60 2.09
N ASN A 96 -23.42 -13.65 2.63
CA ASN A 96 -24.22 -13.55 3.84
C ASN A 96 -23.31 -13.66 5.07
N LYS A 97 -22.94 -12.50 5.63
CA LYS A 97 -22.08 -12.40 6.83
C LYS A 97 -22.73 -12.99 8.08
N ILE A 98 -24.07 -13.02 8.14
CA ILE A 98 -24.85 -13.58 9.24
C ILE A 98 -25.78 -14.65 8.68
N SER A 99 -25.68 -15.88 9.19
CA SER A 99 -26.58 -16.97 8.80
C SER A 99 -27.96 -16.78 9.44
N ARG A 100 -29.01 -16.68 8.60
CA ARG A 100 -30.41 -16.56 9.07
C ARG A 100 -30.80 -17.65 10.06
N LYS A 101 -30.38 -18.91 9.81
CA LYS A 101 -30.68 -20.06 10.69
C LYS A 101 -30.03 -19.90 12.07
N ARG A 102 -28.80 -19.41 12.12
CA ARG A 102 -28.06 -19.19 13.37
C ARG A 102 -28.59 -17.99 14.13
N ALA A 103 -28.87 -16.89 13.42
CA ALA A 103 -29.51 -15.70 13.98
C ALA A 103 -30.86 -16.03 14.64
N PHE A 104 -31.70 -16.81 13.97
CA PHE A 104 -32.99 -17.24 14.53
C PHE A 104 -32.83 -18.09 15.80
N LYS A 105 -31.90 -19.06 15.81
CA LYS A 105 -31.59 -19.85 17.01
C LYS A 105 -31.04 -18.99 18.15
N TYR A 106 -30.22 -18.00 17.82
CA TYR A 106 -29.67 -17.07 18.79
C TYR A 106 -30.76 -16.17 19.40
N ALA A 107 -31.70 -15.68 18.58
CA ALA A 107 -32.88 -14.96 19.06
C ALA A 107 -33.75 -15.82 20.00
N GLN A 108 -33.96 -17.10 19.69
CA GLN A 108 -34.66 -18.04 20.58
C GLN A 108 -33.94 -18.21 21.92
N TYR A 109 -32.61 -18.34 21.90
CA TYR A 109 -31.79 -18.43 23.11
C TYR A 109 -31.93 -17.18 23.99
N LEU A 110 -31.83 -15.98 23.42
CA LEU A 110 -32.00 -14.74 24.16
C LEU A 110 -33.44 -14.58 24.70
N ALA A 111 -34.45 -14.91 23.89
CA ALA A 111 -35.85 -14.84 24.28
C ALA A 111 -36.13 -15.74 25.50
N ALA A 112 -35.66 -16.98 25.47
CA ALA A 112 -35.83 -17.93 26.56
C ALA A 112 -35.09 -17.51 27.84
N LYS A 113 -33.88 -16.94 27.69
CA LYS A 113 -33.03 -16.57 28.84
C LYS A 113 -33.50 -15.29 29.53
N GLY A 114 -33.95 -14.30 28.76
CA GLY A 114 -34.45 -13.02 29.29
C GLY A 114 -35.95 -12.94 29.48
N ASN A 115 -36.69 -14.02 29.16
CA ASN A 115 -38.16 -14.06 29.21
C ASN A 115 -38.82 -12.96 28.35
N TYR A 116 -38.32 -12.78 27.13
CA TYR A 116 -38.84 -11.82 26.15
C TYR A 116 -39.62 -12.53 25.04
N SER A 117 -40.44 -11.78 24.29
CA SER A 117 -41.09 -12.30 23.09
C SER A 117 -40.05 -12.65 22.02
N LEU A 118 -40.26 -13.78 21.34
CA LEU A 118 -39.38 -14.22 20.26
C LEU A 118 -39.33 -13.20 19.11
N GLU A 119 -40.47 -12.61 18.78
CA GLU A 119 -40.58 -11.58 17.73
C GLU A 119 -39.69 -10.37 18.02
N ARG A 120 -39.71 -9.86 19.26
CA ARG A 120 -38.82 -8.77 19.69
C ARG A 120 -37.35 -9.16 19.55
N MET A 121 -36.98 -10.38 19.95
CA MET A 121 -35.59 -10.82 19.86
C MET A 121 -35.12 -11.02 18.42
N ILE A 122 -36.00 -11.48 17.52
CA ILE A 122 -35.67 -11.59 16.09
C ILE A 122 -35.38 -10.20 15.51
N ASP A 123 -36.23 -9.22 15.82
CA ASP A 123 -36.05 -7.84 15.36
C ASP A 123 -34.72 -7.25 15.87
N LEU A 124 -34.45 -7.40 17.18
CA LEU A 124 -33.22 -6.93 17.79
C LEU A 124 -31.96 -7.61 17.20
N VAL A 125 -32.00 -8.93 16.98
CA VAL A 125 -30.87 -9.68 16.39
C VAL A 125 -30.58 -9.25 14.95
N ASN A 126 -31.58 -8.79 14.19
CA ASN A 126 -31.34 -8.25 12.84
C ASN A 126 -30.47 -6.99 12.86
N HIS A 127 -30.41 -6.26 13.98
CA HIS A 127 -29.52 -5.11 14.12
C HIS A 127 -28.03 -5.47 14.15
N PHE A 128 -27.65 -6.75 14.33
CA PHE A 128 -26.26 -7.14 14.10
C PHE A 128 -25.78 -6.89 12.66
N GLY A 129 -26.70 -6.83 11.68
CA GLY A 129 -26.36 -6.40 10.32
C GLY A 129 -25.72 -5.01 10.27
N LYS A 130 -26.03 -4.13 11.24
CA LYS A 130 -25.48 -2.77 11.34
C LYS A 130 -24.00 -2.73 11.72
N MET A 131 -23.45 -3.84 12.22
CA MET A 131 -22.01 -3.94 12.42
C MET A 131 -21.24 -4.04 11.08
N TYR A 132 -21.93 -4.35 9.98
CA TYR A 132 -21.34 -4.45 8.65
C TYR A 132 -21.84 -3.37 7.67
N ASP A 133 -22.98 -2.74 7.96
CA ASP A 133 -23.59 -1.71 7.12
C ASP A 133 -23.96 -0.47 7.96
N PHE A 134 -23.16 0.59 7.80
CA PHE A 134 -23.29 1.87 8.51
C PHE A 134 -24.33 2.82 7.88
N GLY A 135 -25.02 2.41 6.81
CA GLY A 135 -25.82 3.32 5.98
C GLY A 135 -27.23 3.66 6.46
N ALA A 136 -27.72 3.14 7.58
CA ALA A 136 -29.10 3.39 8.03
C ALA A 136 -29.17 4.15 9.35
N VAL A 137 -29.87 5.29 9.33
CA VAL A 137 -30.26 6.07 10.51
C VAL A 137 -31.28 5.26 11.30
N GLN A 138 -30.97 4.96 12.56
CA GLN A 138 -31.89 4.34 13.51
C GLN A 138 -31.83 5.11 14.83
N SER A 139 -32.87 4.99 15.66
CA SER A 139 -32.87 5.60 16.99
C SER A 139 -31.84 4.89 17.88
N ASP A 140 -30.91 5.68 18.43
CA ASP A 140 -29.89 5.20 19.38
C ASP A 140 -30.50 4.40 20.54
N GLU A 141 -31.74 4.70 20.92
CA GLU A 141 -32.47 4.02 22.00
C GLU A 141 -32.64 2.51 21.79
N ILE A 142 -32.95 2.07 20.56
CA ILE A 142 -33.14 0.63 20.27
C ILE A 142 -31.81 -0.12 20.38
N LEU A 143 -30.72 0.50 19.92
CA LEU A 143 -29.39 -0.08 20.01
C LEU A 143 -28.88 -0.15 21.46
N VAL A 144 -29.21 0.84 22.28
CA VAL A 144 -28.90 0.84 23.72
C VAL A 144 -29.69 -0.23 24.47
N ASP A 145 -31.00 -0.38 24.19
CA ASP A 145 -31.81 -1.48 24.74
C ASP A 145 -31.22 -2.84 24.35
N TYR A 146 -30.85 -2.99 23.07
CA TYR A 146 -30.24 -4.23 22.59
C TYR A 146 -28.91 -4.54 23.28
N GLN A 147 -28.03 -3.55 23.38
CA GLN A 147 -26.75 -3.69 24.08
C GLN A 147 -26.96 -4.11 25.55
N THR A 148 -27.93 -3.52 26.23
CA THR A 148 -28.26 -3.86 27.64
C THR A 148 -28.73 -5.31 27.78
N ILE A 149 -29.52 -5.79 26.83
CA ILE A 149 -29.98 -7.20 26.76
C ILE A 149 -28.78 -8.13 26.51
N LEU A 150 -27.87 -7.77 25.60
CA LEU A 150 -26.68 -8.57 25.32
C LEU A 150 -25.75 -8.66 26.53
N GLU A 151 -25.51 -7.56 27.23
CA GLU A 151 -24.67 -7.54 28.44
C GLU A 151 -25.25 -8.33 29.61
N SER A 152 -26.57 -8.43 29.69
CA SER A 152 -27.24 -9.20 30.75
C SER A 152 -27.33 -10.69 30.43
N PHE A 153 -27.61 -11.06 29.17
CA PHE A 153 -27.96 -12.43 28.80
C PHE A 153 -26.92 -13.16 27.92
N ASP A 154 -26.01 -12.48 27.24
CA ASP A 154 -24.93 -13.08 26.43
C ASP A 154 -23.52 -12.72 26.95
N LYS A 155 -23.34 -12.83 28.27
CA LYS A 155 -22.05 -12.65 28.92
C LYS A 155 -21.01 -13.65 28.41
N HIS A 156 -19.86 -13.16 28.00
CA HIS A 156 -18.73 -14.00 27.62
C HIS A 156 -18.16 -14.69 28.87
N ASN A 157 -17.84 -15.99 28.79
CA ASN A 157 -17.32 -16.78 29.93
C ASN A 157 -18.12 -16.66 31.25
N GLY A 158 -19.42 -16.35 31.19
CA GLY A 158 -20.32 -16.22 32.34
C GLY A 158 -20.14 -14.95 33.20
N ASN A 159 -18.93 -14.37 33.23
CA ASN A 159 -18.59 -13.23 34.09
C ASN A 159 -18.06 -12.00 33.32
N GLU A 160 -17.79 -12.12 32.02
CA GLU A 160 -17.29 -11.02 31.19
C GLU A 160 -18.44 -10.36 30.42
N SER A 161 -18.22 -9.12 29.99
CA SER A 161 -19.16 -8.38 29.16
C SER A 161 -19.45 -9.11 27.84
N PHE A 162 -20.49 -8.66 27.14
CA PHE A 162 -20.81 -9.16 25.81
C PHE A 162 -19.61 -9.03 24.86
N ASN A 163 -19.31 -10.10 24.13
CA ASN A 163 -18.22 -10.14 23.16
C ASN A 163 -18.78 -10.20 21.72
N PRO A 164 -18.84 -9.06 20.99
CA PRO A 164 -19.41 -9.03 19.64
C PRO A 164 -18.61 -9.90 18.66
N TYR A 165 -17.28 -9.99 18.81
CA TYR A 165 -16.45 -10.83 17.95
C TYR A 165 -16.84 -12.31 18.06
N ALA A 166 -16.94 -12.84 19.29
CA ALA A 166 -17.30 -14.23 19.52
C ALA A 166 -18.72 -14.55 19.02
N THR A 167 -19.66 -13.63 19.22
CA THR A 167 -21.05 -13.81 18.78
C THR A 167 -21.18 -13.73 17.26
N LEU A 168 -20.54 -12.75 16.61
CA LEU A 168 -20.49 -12.70 15.14
C LEU A 168 -19.79 -13.93 14.54
N LYS A 169 -18.72 -14.45 15.17
CA LYS A 169 -18.03 -15.69 14.74
C LYS A 169 -18.97 -16.88 14.73
N LYS A 170 -19.83 -16.99 15.76
CA LYS A 170 -20.85 -18.03 15.90
C LYS A 170 -22.01 -17.87 14.93
N LEU A 171 -22.37 -16.63 14.57
CA LEU A 171 -23.49 -16.32 13.69
C LEU A 171 -23.13 -16.45 12.20
N ALA A 172 -21.86 -16.26 11.86
CA ALA A 172 -21.36 -16.42 10.51
C ALA A 172 -21.34 -17.91 10.05
N PRO A 173 -21.45 -18.18 8.74
CA PRO A 173 -21.32 -19.53 8.18
C PRO A 173 -19.90 -20.09 8.38
N PRO A 174 -19.74 -21.31 8.93
CA PRO A 174 -18.44 -21.94 9.13
C PRO A 174 -17.87 -22.49 7.81
N CYS A 175 -16.55 -22.70 7.77
CA CYS A 175 -15.87 -23.23 6.59
C CYS A 175 -16.38 -24.59 6.13
N THR A 176 -16.81 -25.44 7.05
CA THR A 176 -17.40 -26.76 6.75
C THR A 176 -18.70 -26.68 5.96
N GLU A 177 -19.39 -25.53 5.94
CA GLU A 177 -20.59 -25.31 5.12
C GLU A 177 -20.28 -24.60 3.80
N LEU A 178 -19.10 -23.99 3.68
CA LEU A 178 -18.70 -23.22 2.49
C LEU A 178 -17.81 -24.03 1.54
N ILE A 179 -16.99 -24.93 2.07
CA ILE A 179 -15.96 -25.66 1.34
C ILE A 179 -16.13 -27.16 1.60
N SER A 180 -16.45 -27.93 0.56
CA SER A 180 -16.71 -29.37 0.67
C SER A 180 -15.47 -30.21 0.42
N ASP A 181 -14.70 -29.89 -0.62
CA ASP A 181 -13.58 -30.69 -1.09
C ASP A 181 -12.38 -29.80 -1.39
N CYS A 182 -11.24 -30.14 -0.81
CA CYS A 182 -10.00 -29.42 -1.00
C CYS A 182 -8.94 -30.32 -1.63
N PHE A 183 -8.29 -29.79 -2.67
CA PHE A 183 -7.20 -30.45 -3.37
C PHE A 183 -6.01 -29.52 -3.43
N TRP A 184 -4.83 -30.03 -3.05
CA TRP A 184 -3.58 -29.31 -3.11
C TRP A 184 -2.52 -30.16 -3.81
N GLY A 185 -1.93 -29.64 -4.88
CA GLY A 185 -0.96 -30.38 -5.70
C GLY A 185 -1.50 -31.71 -6.24
N GLY A 186 -2.81 -31.80 -6.51
CA GLY A 186 -3.48 -33.03 -6.95
C GLY A 186 -3.81 -34.03 -5.84
N THR A 187 -3.46 -33.73 -4.58
CA THR A 187 -3.77 -34.58 -3.42
C THR A 187 -4.98 -34.03 -2.67
N LYS A 188 -5.90 -34.90 -2.25
CA LYS A 188 -7.07 -34.52 -1.45
C LYS A 188 -6.67 -34.28 0.01
N TYR A 189 -7.14 -33.20 0.60
CA TYR A 189 -6.94 -32.84 2.01
C TYR A 189 -8.28 -32.58 2.71
N ASP A 190 -8.30 -32.66 4.04
CA ASP A 190 -9.38 -32.07 4.82
C ASP A 190 -9.28 -30.54 4.70
N CYS A 191 -10.39 -29.89 4.35
CA CYS A 191 -10.43 -28.44 4.24
C CYS A 191 -10.14 -27.72 5.55
N GLN A 192 -10.40 -28.35 6.70
CA GLN A 192 -10.11 -27.80 8.03
C GLN A 192 -8.60 -27.78 8.33
N ASP A 193 -7.82 -28.64 7.68
CA ASP A 193 -6.36 -28.66 7.82
C ASP A 193 -5.69 -27.58 6.95
N LEU A 194 -6.36 -27.15 5.88
CA LEU A 194 -5.85 -26.12 4.97
C LEU A 194 -6.34 -24.72 5.31
N PHE A 195 -7.63 -24.56 5.58
CA PHE A 195 -8.26 -23.27 5.80
C PHE A 195 -8.47 -22.96 7.27
N VAL A 196 -8.08 -21.76 7.68
CA VAL A 196 -8.33 -21.23 9.02
C VAL A 196 -9.56 -20.32 8.98
N TYR A 197 -10.43 -20.44 9.98
CA TYR A 197 -11.63 -19.61 10.09
C TYR A 197 -11.33 -18.31 10.85
N GLU A 198 -11.12 -17.24 10.10
CA GLU A 198 -10.62 -15.95 10.61
C GLU A 198 -11.48 -14.76 10.22
N ALA A 199 -11.39 -13.70 11.03
CA ALA A 199 -12.08 -12.45 10.75
C ALA A 199 -11.32 -11.62 9.70
N THR A 200 -12.06 -11.08 8.74
CA THR A 200 -11.57 -10.22 7.67
C THR A 200 -12.46 -8.98 7.55
N MET A 201 -12.13 -8.07 6.64
CA MET A 201 -13.01 -6.94 6.30
C MET A 201 -14.39 -7.36 5.78
N GLU A 202 -14.52 -8.58 5.26
CA GLU A 202 -15.79 -9.14 4.80
C GLU A 202 -16.54 -9.99 5.86
N GLY A 203 -16.10 -9.94 7.11
CA GLY A 203 -16.60 -10.79 8.18
C GLY A 203 -15.75 -12.05 8.33
N PHE A 204 -16.33 -13.12 8.88
CA PHE A 204 -15.59 -14.35 9.11
C PHE A 204 -15.49 -15.20 7.85
N CYS A 205 -14.26 -15.54 7.47
CA CYS A 205 -13.92 -16.21 6.22
C CYS A 205 -12.95 -17.36 6.45
N CYS A 206 -12.80 -18.19 5.42
CA CYS A 206 -11.87 -19.31 5.39
C CYS A 206 -10.61 -18.86 4.66
N VAL A 207 -9.51 -18.71 5.39
CA VAL A 207 -8.25 -18.18 4.87
C VAL A 207 -7.22 -19.30 4.73
N PHE A 208 -6.56 -19.35 3.58
CA PHE A 208 -5.48 -20.28 3.24
C PHE A 208 -4.25 -19.48 2.87
N ASN A 209 -3.08 -19.90 3.35
CA ASN A 209 -1.79 -19.26 3.07
C ASN A 209 -1.77 -17.73 3.27
N TYR A 210 -2.54 -17.25 4.25
CA TYR A 210 -2.62 -15.85 4.63
C TYR A 210 -1.78 -15.61 5.87
N VAL A 211 -0.92 -14.59 5.84
CA VAL A 211 -0.13 -14.15 7.00
C VAL A 211 -0.80 -12.91 7.58
N PRO A 212 -1.49 -12.99 8.74
CA PRO A 212 -2.06 -11.82 9.38
C PRO A 212 -0.95 -10.85 9.80
N ALA A 213 -1.19 -9.54 9.66
CA ALA A 213 -0.22 -8.49 9.98
C ALA A 213 0.25 -8.48 11.46
N LEU A 214 -0.48 -9.16 12.36
CA LEU A 214 -0.18 -9.26 13.80
C LEU A 214 0.61 -10.53 14.17
N ASP A 215 0.80 -11.48 13.24
CA ASP A 215 1.34 -12.82 13.50
C ASP A 215 2.74 -13.06 12.92
N ILE A 216 3.58 -12.03 12.87
CA ILE A 216 5.01 -12.17 12.48
C ILE A 216 5.76 -13.15 13.42
N ALA A 217 5.18 -13.57 14.55
CA ALA A 217 5.80 -14.44 15.54
C ALA A 217 5.21 -15.87 15.69
N GLN A 218 4.13 -16.27 15.02
CA GLN A 218 3.54 -17.60 15.23
C GLN A 218 3.32 -18.38 13.93
N LYS A 219 4.33 -19.22 13.63
CA LYS A 219 4.23 -20.55 13.01
C LYS A 219 3.06 -20.71 12.01
N VAL A 220 3.31 -20.33 10.76
CA VAL A 220 2.63 -20.94 9.61
C VAL A 220 2.97 -22.42 9.62
N SER A 221 2.07 -23.24 10.14
CA SER A 221 2.23 -24.69 10.22
C SER A 221 1.88 -25.32 8.89
N LYS A 222 2.87 -26.02 8.33
CA LYS A 222 2.75 -27.26 7.56
C LYS A 222 1.76 -27.20 6.39
N ILE A 223 2.23 -26.67 5.27
CA ILE A 223 2.31 -27.32 3.95
C ILE A 223 3.08 -26.33 3.07
N MET A 224 4.38 -26.20 3.36
CA MET A 224 5.45 -25.77 2.46
C MET A 224 6.68 -26.57 2.85
#